data_AF-A0A660UGN8-F1
#
_entry.id   AF-A0A660UGN8-F1
#
_cell.length_a   1.000
_cell.length_b   1.000
_cell.length_c   1.000
_cell.angle_alpha   90.00
_cell.angle_beta   90.00
_cell.angle_gamma   90.00
#
_symmetry.space_group_name_H-M   'P 1'
#
loop_
_entity.id
_entity.type
_entity.pdbx_description
1 polymer ?
#
loop_
_entity_poly.entity_id
_entity_poly.type
_entity_poly.pdbx_seq_one_letter_code
_entity_poly.pdbx_strand_id
1 'polypeptide(L)'
;MISVVTLVTKLKEYRDNVIRTMSSEDVIPIHNAPSAAVGLNTGIRKAKHEIVVCCHQDVVFPPLWAAMLYDQIELISDPSFGVLGTFGAAEDSRLVGHVSDPHNNPKMGDLPCRAMSLDEHCLVIRKSSGLLFDENLSGFHMYGADICLSAQSKKMCNYVIDAPVVHLSGGKVDPMFKICVMEFKRKWQNRSPIPVIRTTCGQFFLN
;
A
#
# COMPACT_ATOMS: atom_id res chain seq x y z
N MET A 1 7.35 -3.61 17.10
CA MET A 1 8.31 -4.12 16.10
C MET A 1 7.54 -4.54 14.88
N ILE A 2 7.93 -4.02 13.73
CA ILE A 2 7.35 -4.27 12.42
C ILE A 2 8.43 -4.76 11.45
N SER A 3 8.03 -5.44 10.37
CA SER A 3 8.93 -5.72 9.25
C SER A 3 8.63 -4.75 8.10
N VAL A 4 9.65 -4.06 7.59
CA VAL A 4 9.52 -3.06 6.53
C VAL A 4 10.12 -3.60 5.24
N VAL A 5 9.28 -3.92 4.26
CA VAL A 5 9.67 -4.46 2.95
C VAL A 5 9.72 -3.33 1.92
N THR A 6 10.84 -3.21 1.21
CA THR A 6 11.03 -2.16 0.20
C THR A 6 11.62 -2.74 -1.07
N LEU A 7 11.06 -2.36 -2.23
CA LEU A 7 11.67 -2.64 -3.54
C LEU A 7 12.72 -1.57 -3.83
N VAL A 8 13.97 -1.99 -4.02
CA VAL A 8 15.11 -1.07 -4.06
C VAL A 8 15.76 -1.08 -5.45
N THR A 9 15.65 0.05 -6.13
CA THR A 9 16.33 0.34 -7.40
C THR A 9 17.41 1.42 -7.25
N LYS A 10 17.29 2.29 -6.23
CA LYS A 10 18.26 3.36 -5.92
C LYS A 10 18.72 3.25 -4.47
N LEU A 11 19.87 2.63 -4.27
CA LEU A 11 20.40 2.32 -2.93
C LEU A 11 20.58 3.56 -2.03
N LYS A 12 21.02 4.70 -2.60
CA LYS A 12 21.18 5.95 -1.84
C LYS A 12 19.83 6.45 -1.31
N GLU A 13 18.81 6.48 -2.16
CA GLU A 13 17.46 6.91 -1.80
C GLU A 13 16.88 6.03 -0.69
N TYR A 14 16.95 4.70 -0.86
CA TYR A 14 16.52 3.75 0.16
C TYR A 14 17.25 3.93 1.51
N ARG A 15 18.57 4.19 1.49
CA ARG A 15 19.36 4.42 2.71
C ARG A 15 18.95 5.71 3.42
N ASP A 16 18.87 6.80 2.66
CA ASP A 16 18.60 8.14 3.20
C ASP A 16 17.16 8.28 3.70
N ASN A 17 16.24 7.48 3.16
CA ASN A 17 14.83 7.56 3.49
C ASN A 17 14.43 6.45 4.45
N VAL A 18 14.29 5.21 3.95
CA VAL A 18 13.72 4.10 4.73
C VAL A 18 14.67 3.63 5.83
N ILE A 19 15.92 3.27 5.52
CA ILE A 19 16.85 2.75 6.54
C ILE A 19 17.07 3.79 7.64
N ARG A 20 17.30 5.05 7.26
CA ARG A 20 17.56 6.11 8.24
C ARG A 20 16.37 6.29 9.19
N THR A 21 15.14 6.29 8.70
CA THR A 21 13.96 6.54 9.55
C THR A 21 13.39 5.30 10.24
N MET A 22 13.71 4.10 9.76
CA MET A 22 13.24 2.83 10.31
C MET A 22 14.38 1.95 10.85
N SER A 23 15.48 2.57 11.28
CA SER A 23 16.69 1.87 11.72
C SER A 23 16.50 0.95 12.93
N SER A 24 15.45 1.15 13.72
CA SER A 24 15.08 0.30 14.86
C SER A 24 14.19 -0.89 14.49
N GLU A 25 13.74 -1.00 13.24
CA GLU A 25 12.82 -2.03 12.77
C GLU A 25 13.51 -3.08 11.87
N ASP A 26 12.81 -4.17 11.55
CA ASP A 26 13.30 -5.22 10.64
C ASP A 26 13.13 -4.78 9.18
N VAL A 27 14.13 -4.09 8.61
CA VAL A 27 14.09 -3.59 7.23
C VAL A 27 14.61 -4.63 6.22
N ILE A 28 13.82 -4.90 5.18
CA ILE A 28 14.01 -5.98 4.21
C ILE A 28 14.05 -5.40 2.79
N PRO A 29 15.24 -5.13 2.24
CA PRO A 29 15.38 -4.69 0.85
C PRO A 29 15.20 -5.86 -0.12
N ILE A 30 14.47 -5.62 -1.21
CA ILE A 30 14.36 -6.53 -2.34
C ILE A 30 14.88 -5.83 -3.59
N HIS A 31 15.95 -6.38 -4.16
CA HIS A 31 16.57 -5.88 -5.37
C HIS A 31 16.15 -6.71 -6.58
N ASN A 32 16.15 -6.09 -7.76
CA ASN A 32 15.94 -6.77 -9.05
C ASN A 32 14.65 -7.59 -9.12
N ALA A 33 13.57 -7.10 -8.48
CA ALA A 33 12.27 -7.74 -8.56
C ALA A 33 11.71 -7.59 -10.00
N PRO A 34 11.20 -8.68 -10.62
CA PRO A 34 10.63 -8.62 -11.97
C PRO A 34 9.29 -7.86 -12.04
N SER A 35 8.57 -7.82 -10.92
CA SER A 35 7.37 -7.00 -10.73
C SER A 35 7.24 -6.62 -9.25
N ALA A 36 6.37 -5.66 -8.96
CA ALA A 36 6.08 -5.29 -7.57
C ALA A 36 5.56 -6.48 -6.77
N ALA A 37 4.61 -7.24 -7.33
CA ALA A 37 4.00 -8.37 -6.66
C ALA A 37 5.02 -9.44 -6.25
N VAL A 38 5.89 -9.86 -7.18
CA VAL A 38 6.93 -10.88 -6.91
C VAL A 38 7.92 -10.39 -5.86
N GLY A 39 8.35 -9.12 -5.96
CA GLY A 39 9.30 -8.55 -5.03
C GLY A 39 8.73 -8.43 -3.62
N LEU A 40 7.54 -7.85 -3.48
CA LEU A 40 6.89 -7.63 -2.19
C LEU A 40 6.55 -8.95 -1.51
N ASN A 41 6.01 -9.94 -2.24
CA ASN A 41 5.76 -11.27 -1.69
C ASN A 41 7.05 -11.95 -1.21
N THR A 42 8.16 -11.77 -1.92
CA THR A 42 9.47 -12.28 -1.49
C THR A 42 9.92 -11.64 -0.17
N GLY A 43 9.68 -10.34 0.02
CA GLY A 43 9.91 -9.66 1.29
C GLY A 43 8.97 -10.10 2.40
N ILE A 44 7.67 -10.24 2.12
CA ILE A 44 6.66 -10.71 3.08
C ILE A 44 7.02 -12.10 3.62
N ARG A 45 7.50 -13.01 2.76
CA ARG A 45 7.98 -14.33 3.19
C ARG A 45 9.18 -14.26 4.14
N LYS A 46 10.04 -13.25 4.00
CA LYS A 46 11.22 -13.00 4.86
C LYS A 46 10.87 -12.25 6.15
N ALA A 47 9.74 -11.55 6.20
CA ALA A 47 9.31 -10.77 7.37
C ALA A 47 9.24 -11.62 8.63
N LYS A 48 9.74 -11.09 9.75
CA LYS A 48 9.74 -11.78 11.05
C LYS A 48 8.55 -11.39 11.92
N HIS A 49 7.97 -10.22 11.69
CA HIS A 49 6.92 -9.65 12.53
C HIS A 49 5.54 -9.82 11.90
N GLU A 50 4.52 -9.72 12.75
CA GLU A 50 3.11 -9.87 12.34
C GLU A 50 2.64 -8.71 11.48
N ILE A 51 3.07 -7.48 11.78
CA ILE A 51 2.77 -6.31 10.98
C ILE A 51 3.88 -6.13 9.95
N VAL A 52 3.49 -6.18 8.68
CA VAL A 52 4.40 -6.01 7.54
C VAL A 52 4.02 -4.74 6.78
N VAL A 53 4.97 -3.82 6.68
CA VAL A 53 4.83 -2.56 5.94
C VAL A 53 5.55 -2.72 4.60
N CYS A 54 4.80 -2.69 3.51
CA CYS A 54 5.33 -2.61 2.16
C CYS A 54 5.36 -1.14 1.72
N CYS A 55 6.54 -0.58 1.51
CA CYS A 55 6.66 0.83 1.12
C CYS A 55 7.59 1.03 -0.09
N HIS A 56 7.44 2.18 -0.74
CA HIS A 56 8.41 2.65 -1.74
C HIS A 56 9.72 3.09 -1.07
N GLN A 57 10.80 3.14 -1.84
CA GLN A 57 12.14 3.52 -1.36
C GLN A 57 12.31 5.03 -1.09
N ASP A 58 11.38 5.84 -1.57
CA ASP A 58 11.31 7.30 -1.46
C ASP A 58 10.31 7.77 -0.39
N VAL A 59 9.89 6.85 0.49
CA VAL A 59 9.11 7.13 1.69
C VAL A 59 10.03 7.42 2.87
N VAL A 60 9.78 8.54 3.54
CA VAL A 60 10.42 8.93 4.80
C VAL A 60 9.36 8.86 5.90
N PHE A 61 9.69 8.14 6.96
CA PHE A 61 8.78 7.99 8.10
C PHE A 61 9.12 8.99 9.21
N PRO A 62 8.11 9.68 9.79
CA PRO A 62 8.35 10.56 10.92
C PRO A 62 8.79 9.78 12.18
N PRO A 63 9.40 10.46 13.18
CA PRO A 63 9.67 9.85 14.47
C PRO A 63 8.42 9.22 15.08
N LEU A 64 8.57 8.08 15.73
CA LEU A 64 7.49 7.33 16.38
C LEU A 64 6.39 6.81 15.44
N TRP A 65 6.62 6.80 14.11
CA TRP A 65 5.60 6.33 13.15
C TRP A 65 5.08 4.93 13.44
N ALA A 66 5.94 4.00 13.88
CA ALA A 66 5.49 2.66 14.25
C ALA A 66 4.49 2.68 15.41
N ALA A 67 4.67 3.56 16.41
CA ALA A 67 3.71 3.73 17.49
C ALA A 67 2.38 4.30 16.96
N MET A 68 2.44 5.32 16.09
CA MET A 68 1.25 5.88 15.44
C MET A 68 0.48 4.82 14.65
N LEU A 69 1.18 3.93 13.94
CA LEU A 69 0.56 2.81 13.24
C LEU A 69 -0.20 1.89 14.22
N TYR A 70 0.40 1.55 15.37
CA TYR A 70 -0.28 0.73 16.38
C TYR A 70 -1.49 1.44 16.99
N ASP A 71 -1.39 2.75 17.29
CA ASP A 71 -2.52 3.55 17.76
C ASP A 71 -3.68 3.51 16.74
N GLN A 72 -3.38 3.61 15.45
CA GLN A 72 -4.38 3.50 14.39
C GLN A 72 -4.99 2.08 14.30
N ILE A 73 -4.19 1.02 14.50
CA ILE A 73 -4.67 -0.36 14.54
C ILE A 73 -5.63 -0.58 15.72
N GLU A 74 -5.37 0.04 16.87
CA GLU A 74 -6.28 0.00 18.02
C GLU A 74 -7.57 0.78 17.74
N LEU A 75 -7.45 1.99 17.18
CA LEU A 75 -8.59 2.86 16.85
C LEU A 75 -9.57 2.23 15.85
N ILE A 76 -9.09 1.53 14.82
CA ILE A 76 -9.99 0.84 13.87
C ILE A 76 -10.73 -0.33 14.53
N SER A 77 -10.19 -0.90 15.61
CA SER A 77 -10.79 -2.01 16.37
C SER A 77 -11.23 -3.22 15.51
N ASP A 78 -10.61 -3.41 14.34
CA ASP A 78 -10.82 -4.55 13.44
C ASP A 78 -9.65 -5.55 13.57
N PRO A 79 -9.83 -6.66 14.31
CA PRO A 79 -8.79 -7.67 14.48
C PRO A 79 -8.49 -8.45 13.19
N SER A 80 -9.29 -8.26 12.16
CA SER A 80 -9.24 -8.94 10.86
C SER A 80 -9.15 -7.98 9.67
N PHE A 81 -8.67 -6.75 9.88
CA PHE A 81 -8.46 -5.81 8.79
C PHE A 81 -7.65 -6.45 7.64
N GLY A 82 -7.97 -6.04 6.42
CA GLY A 82 -7.29 -6.44 5.20
C GLY A 82 -5.99 -5.68 5.01
N VAL A 83 -6.10 -4.49 4.43
CA VAL A 83 -4.95 -3.64 4.11
C VAL A 83 -5.15 -2.25 4.73
N LEU A 84 -4.09 -1.70 5.34
CA LEU A 84 -4.06 -0.30 5.77
C LEU A 84 -3.15 0.49 4.84
N GLY A 85 -3.43 1.77 4.66
CA GLY A 85 -2.55 2.69 3.95
C GLY A 85 -2.77 4.12 4.37
N THR A 86 -1.89 5.00 3.92
CA THR A 86 -1.87 6.42 4.32
C THR A 86 -2.57 7.34 3.33
N PHE A 87 -2.90 6.84 2.15
CA PHE A 87 -3.66 7.55 1.12
C PHE A 87 -4.41 6.55 0.24
N GLY A 88 -5.60 6.94 -0.23
CA GLY A 88 -6.41 6.06 -1.07
C GLY A 88 -7.76 6.67 -1.42
N ALA A 89 -8.68 5.80 -1.82
CA ALA A 89 -10.06 6.16 -2.07
C ALA A 89 -10.99 5.50 -1.03
N ALA A 90 -11.83 6.31 -0.38
CA ALA A 90 -12.88 5.86 0.51
C ALA A 90 -13.98 5.09 -0.24
N GLU A 91 -14.85 4.38 0.47
CA GLU A 91 -15.97 3.63 -0.13
C GLU A 91 -16.93 4.53 -0.95
N ASP A 92 -17.01 5.82 -0.61
CA ASP A 92 -17.77 6.84 -1.37
C ASP A 92 -16.98 7.47 -2.54
N SER A 93 -15.83 6.88 -2.89
CA SER A 93 -14.93 7.32 -3.97
C SER A 93 -14.22 8.65 -3.76
N ARG A 94 -14.34 9.31 -2.60
CA ARG A 94 -13.50 10.48 -2.28
C ARG A 94 -12.06 10.04 -2.04
N LEU A 95 -11.10 10.85 -2.50
CA LEU A 95 -9.71 10.69 -2.10
C LEU A 95 -9.56 11.15 -0.65
N VAL A 96 -8.94 10.31 0.16
CA VAL A 96 -8.74 10.53 1.60
C VAL A 96 -7.35 10.06 1.99
N GLY A 97 -6.80 10.65 3.05
CA GLY A 97 -5.51 10.26 3.61
C GLY A 97 -4.69 11.41 4.13
N HIS A 98 -3.51 11.07 4.63
CA HIS A 98 -2.57 12.00 5.23
C HIS A 98 -1.18 11.62 4.75
N VAL A 99 -0.70 12.32 3.72
CA VAL A 99 0.63 12.14 3.14
C VAL A 99 1.21 13.51 2.83
N SER A 100 2.46 13.73 3.23
CA SER A 100 3.21 14.91 2.78
C SER A 100 3.93 14.54 1.50
N ASP A 101 3.54 15.15 0.39
CA ASP A 101 4.19 14.98 -0.92
C ASP A 101 4.64 16.35 -1.48
N PRO A 102 5.33 16.41 -2.64
CA PRO A 102 5.71 17.67 -3.26
C PRO A 102 4.53 18.58 -3.64
N HIS A 103 3.30 18.08 -3.58
CA HIS A 103 2.07 18.86 -3.80
C HIS A 103 1.54 19.49 -2.49
N ASN A 104 2.17 19.19 -1.35
CA ASN A 104 1.86 19.71 -0.02
C ASN A 104 0.39 19.49 0.36
N ASN A 105 -0.11 18.28 0.07
CA ASN A 105 -1.49 17.92 0.33
C ASN A 105 -1.80 17.94 1.84
N PRO A 106 -2.82 18.68 2.31
CA PRO A 106 -3.26 18.61 3.69
C PRO A 106 -3.90 17.24 3.97
N LYS A 107 -4.10 16.89 5.25
CA LYS A 107 -4.95 15.75 5.63
C LYS A 107 -6.31 15.88 4.94
N MET A 108 -6.70 14.83 4.22
CA MET A 108 -7.94 14.75 3.45
C MET A 108 -8.92 13.79 4.14
N GLY A 109 -10.06 14.32 4.58
CA GLY A 109 -11.14 13.55 5.20
C GLY A 109 -10.87 13.12 6.65
N ASP A 110 -11.88 12.50 7.25
CA ASP A 110 -11.81 11.95 8.60
C ASP A 110 -11.16 10.56 8.57
N LEU A 111 -10.15 10.37 9.42
CA LEU A 111 -9.32 9.16 9.47
C LEU A 111 -9.26 8.62 10.91
N PRO A 112 -9.18 7.29 11.10
CA PRO A 112 -9.20 6.28 10.06
C PRO A 112 -10.59 6.08 9.44
N CYS A 113 -10.66 5.68 8.17
CA CYS A 113 -11.92 5.36 7.50
C CYS A 113 -11.77 4.19 6.51
N ARG A 114 -12.90 3.57 6.11
CA ARG A 114 -12.89 2.43 5.19
C ARG A 114 -12.48 2.86 3.78
N ALA A 115 -11.65 2.03 3.16
CA ALA A 115 -11.09 2.26 1.84
C ALA A 115 -11.55 1.18 0.84
N MET A 116 -11.82 1.59 -0.39
CA MET A 116 -11.95 0.64 -1.51
C MET A 116 -10.61 0.36 -2.20
N SER A 117 -9.68 1.31 -2.15
CA SER A 117 -8.32 1.15 -2.66
C SER A 117 -7.34 2.02 -1.89
N LEU A 118 -6.07 1.63 -1.94
CA LEU A 118 -4.96 2.30 -1.29
C LEU A 118 -3.84 2.54 -2.29
N ASP A 119 -3.13 3.65 -2.11
CA ASP A 119 -1.96 4.00 -2.90
C ASP A 119 -0.77 3.10 -2.56
N GLU A 120 0.01 2.79 -3.58
CA GLU A 120 1.11 1.84 -3.52
C GLU A 120 2.30 2.27 -2.64
N HIS A 121 2.43 3.56 -2.29
CA HIS A 121 3.61 4.07 -1.60
C HIS A 121 3.80 3.49 -0.19
N CYS A 122 2.71 3.18 0.53
CA CYS A 122 2.77 2.60 1.86
C CYS A 122 1.52 1.77 2.15
N LEU A 123 1.69 0.45 2.16
CA LEU A 123 0.65 -0.54 2.44
C LEU A 123 1.06 -1.37 3.66
N VAL A 124 0.13 -1.59 4.57
CA VAL A 124 0.35 -2.41 5.77
C VAL A 124 -0.59 -3.60 5.75
N ILE A 125 -0.05 -4.78 5.99
CA ILE A 125 -0.80 -6.03 6.10
C ILE A 125 -0.43 -6.77 7.38
N ARG A 126 -1.33 -7.64 7.83
CA ARG A 126 -1.02 -8.70 8.80
C ARG A 126 -0.43 -9.90 8.07
N LYS A 127 0.69 -10.42 8.54
CA LYS A 127 1.30 -11.64 7.98
C LYS A 127 0.35 -12.84 8.10
N SER A 128 -0.37 -12.94 9.23
CA SER A 128 -1.39 -13.99 9.45
C SER A 128 -2.64 -13.88 8.57
N SER A 129 -2.88 -12.73 7.91
CA SER A 129 -4.03 -12.57 7.00
C SER A 129 -3.94 -13.48 5.77
N GLY A 130 -2.73 -13.94 5.43
CA GLY A 130 -2.46 -14.67 4.19
C GLY A 130 -2.73 -13.84 2.94
N LEU A 131 -2.78 -12.51 3.04
CA LEU A 131 -2.80 -11.62 1.89
C LEU A 131 -1.43 -11.62 1.21
N LEU A 132 -1.46 -11.77 -0.11
CA LEU A 132 -0.29 -11.71 -0.99
C LEU A 132 -0.69 -10.92 -2.23
N PHE A 133 0.28 -10.29 -2.86
CA PHE A 133 0.11 -9.66 -4.16
C PHE A 133 0.02 -10.74 -5.26
N ASP A 134 -0.73 -10.48 -6.32
CA ASP A 134 -0.86 -11.45 -7.43
C ASP A 134 0.36 -11.41 -8.35
N GLU A 135 1.18 -12.44 -8.28
CA GLU A 135 2.42 -12.56 -9.07
C GLU A 135 2.16 -12.71 -10.58
N ASN A 136 0.91 -12.92 -11.02
CA ASN A 136 0.55 -12.90 -12.44
C ASN A 136 0.33 -11.48 -13.00
N LEU A 137 0.26 -10.45 -12.14
CA LEU A 137 0.20 -9.06 -12.59
C LEU A 137 1.62 -8.52 -12.80
N SER A 138 1.82 -7.91 -13.97
CA SER A 138 3.12 -7.37 -14.35
C SER A 138 3.33 -5.95 -13.85
N GLY A 139 4.59 -5.51 -13.86
CA GLY A 139 4.95 -4.12 -13.60
C GLY A 139 4.83 -3.69 -12.13
N PHE A 140 4.62 -2.40 -11.94
CA PHE A 140 4.72 -1.71 -10.64
C PHE A 140 3.54 -0.76 -10.40
N HIS A 141 2.39 -1.05 -11.01
CA HIS A 141 1.16 -0.25 -10.89
C HIS A 141 -0.02 -1.15 -10.50
N MET A 142 -1.06 -0.54 -9.94
CA MET A 142 -2.36 -1.18 -9.61
C MET A 142 -2.31 -2.26 -8.52
N TYR A 143 -1.13 -2.58 -7.97
CA TYR A 143 -1.00 -3.64 -6.98
C TYR A 143 -1.60 -3.25 -5.62
N GLY A 144 -1.74 -1.94 -5.32
CA GLY A 144 -2.44 -1.46 -4.13
C GLY A 144 -3.95 -1.65 -4.25
N ALA A 145 -4.52 -1.31 -5.40
CA ALA A 145 -5.92 -1.59 -5.71
C ALA A 145 -6.22 -3.09 -5.76
N ASP A 146 -5.32 -3.88 -6.35
CA ASP A 146 -5.46 -5.34 -6.47
C ASP A 146 -5.51 -6.06 -5.12
N ILE A 147 -4.60 -5.72 -4.20
CA ILE A 147 -4.59 -6.35 -2.87
C ILE A 147 -5.80 -5.93 -2.04
N CYS A 148 -6.32 -4.70 -2.24
CA CYS A 148 -7.55 -4.24 -1.59
C CYS A 148 -8.77 -5.06 -2.03
N LEU A 149 -8.92 -5.33 -3.34
CA LEU A 149 -9.99 -6.19 -3.85
C LEU A 149 -9.81 -7.65 -3.40
N SER A 150 -8.57 -8.14 -3.36
CA SER A 150 -8.25 -9.48 -2.84
C SER A 150 -8.65 -9.64 -1.37
N ALA A 151 -8.43 -8.60 -0.56
CA ALA A 151 -8.88 -8.56 0.83
C ALA A 151 -10.41 -8.54 0.94
N GLN A 152 -11.10 -7.73 0.13
CA GLN A 152 -12.56 -7.69 0.11
C GLN A 152 -13.17 -9.04 -0.33
N SER A 153 -12.59 -9.74 -1.31
CA SER A 153 -13.02 -11.10 -1.69
C SER A 153 -12.88 -12.11 -0.55
N LYS A 154 -11.99 -11.85 0.41
CA LYS A 154 -11.83 -12.61 1.66
C LYS A 154 -12.68 -12.06 2.82
N LYS A 155 -13.62 -11.14 2.54
CA LYS A 155 -14.49 -10.46 3.51
C LYS A 155 -13.74 -9.61 4.55
N MET A 156 -12.54 -9.15 4.21
CA MET A 156 -11.74 -8.24 5.04
C MET A 156 -12.01 -6.78 4.65
N CYS A 157 -11.80 -5.87 5.60
CA CYS A 157 -12.00 -4.44 5.43
C CYS A 157 -10.65 -3.72 5.23
N ASN A 158 -10.55 -2.82 4.25
CA ASN A 158 -9.36 -1.99 4.09
C ASN A 158 -9.60 -0.61 4.70
N TYR A 159 -8.53 0.06 5.13
CA TYR A 159 -8.64 1.36 5.79
C TYR A 159 -7.56 2.33 5.34
N VAL A 160 -7.95 3.60 5.20
CA VAL A 160 -6.99 4.70 5.24
C VAL A 160 -6.81 5.12 6.69
N ILE A 161 -5.57 5.18 7.16
CA ILE A 161 -5.23 5.48 8.56
C ILE A 161 -4.51 6.82 8.69
N ASP A 162 -4.59 7.43 9.87
CA ASP A 162 -3.89 8.66 10.21
C ASP A 162 -2.48 8.39 10.77
N ALA A 163 -1.63 7.78 9.94
CA ALA A 163 -0.21 7.53 10.24
C ALA A 163 0.66 8.13 9.13
N PRO A 164 0.78 9.46 9.03
CA PRO A 164 1.36 10.13 7.88
C PRO A 164 2.79 9.72 7.58
N VAL A 165 3.10 9.68 6.28
CA VAL A 165 4.46 9.55 5.76
C VAL A 165 4.79 10.74 4.87
N VAL A 166 6.08 10.97 4.63
CA VAL A 166 6.53 11.88 3.58
C VAL A 166 6.89 11.04 2.36
N HIS A 167 6.19 11.26 1.24
CA HIS A 167 6.47 10.61 -0.04
C HIS A 167 7.21 11.61 -0.93
N LEU A 168 8.51 11.39 -1.19
CA LEU A 168 9.36 12.39 -1.82
C LEU A 168 9.15 12.53 -3.33
N SER A 169 8.40 11.63 -3.96
CA SER A 169 7.99 11.73 -5.36
C SER A 169 6.47 11.86 -5.49
N GLY A 170 6.01 12.42 -6.62
CA GLY A 170 4.58 12.53 -6.93
C GLY A 170 4.00 11.29 -7.63
N GLY A 171 4.74 10.18 -7.67
CA GLY A 171 4.44 9.05 -8.55
C GLY A 171 4.62 9.38 -10.04
N LYS A 172 4.57 8.35 -10.89
CA LYS A 172 4.68 8.53 -12.35
C LYS A 172 3.78 7.55 -13.07
N VAL A 173 2.81 8.09 -13.81
CA VAL A 173 2.09 7.33 -14.84
C VAL A 173 3.02 7.15 -16.03
N ASP A 174 3.52 5.93 -16.21
CA ASP A 174 4.37 5.55 -17.34
C ASP A 174 3.57 4.74 -18.40
N PRO A 175 4.16 4.39 -19.55
CA PRO A 175 3.47 3.58 -20.55
C PRO A 175 3.01 2.19 -20.04
N MET A 176 3.70 1.62 -19.04
CA MET A 176 3.32 0.33 -18.43
C MET A 176 2.03 0.45 -17.63
N PHE A 177 1.68 1.63 -17.12
CA PHE A 177 0.43 1.85 -16.40
C PHE A 177 -0.80 1.34 -17.17
N LYS A 178 -0.88 1.60 -18.48
CA LYS A 178 -2.00 1.13 -19.31
C LYS A 178 -2.06 -0.40 -19.39
N ILE A 179 -0.90 -1.06 -19.47
CA ILE A 179 -0.79 -2.53 -19.49
C ILE A 179 -1.26 -3.09 -18.15
N CYS A 180 -0.76 -2.56 -17.04
CA CYS A 180 -1.16 -2.97 -15.70
C CYS A 180 -2.67 -2.76 -15.46
N VAL A 181 -3.25 -1.66 -15.95
CA VAL A 181 -4.71 -1.43 -15.88
C VAL A 181 -5.50 -2.47 -16.68
N MET A 182 -5.03 -2.86 -17.87
CA MET A 182 -5.69 -3.91 -18.67
C MET A 182 -5.62 -5.27 -17.98
N GLU A 183 -4.46 -5.64 -17.42
CA GLU A 183 -4.29 -6.89 -16.68
C GLU A 183 -5.15 -6.92 -15.42
N PHE A 184 -5.15 -5.84 -14.65
CA PHE A 184 -6.00 -5.64 -13.47
C PHE A 184 -7.48 -5.79 -13.81
N LYS A 185 -7.97 -5.07 -14.83
CA LYS A 185 -9.37 -5.18 -15.28
C LYS A 185 -9.71 -6.60 -15.71
N ARG A 186 -8.84 -7.25 -16.48
CA ARG A 186 -9.05 -8.64 -16.93
C ARG A 186 -9.13 -9.62 -15.77
N LYS A 187 -8.30 -9.45 -14.73
CA LYS A 187 -8.35 -10.26 -13.51
C LYS A 187 -9.70 -10.13 -12.80
N TRP A 188 -10.16 -8.89 -12.63
CA TRP A 188 -11.33 -8.58 -11.81
C TRP A 188 -12.66 -8.59 -12.56
N GLN A 189 -12.63 -8.68 -13.88
CA GLN A 189 -13.81 -8.80 -14.73
C GLN A 189 -14.70 -9.96 -14.26
N ASN A 190 -15.96 -9.65 -13.92
CA ASN A 190 -16.95 -10.61 -13.41
C ASN A 190 -16.55 -11.35 -12.12
N ARG A 191 -15.51 -10.88 -11.41
CA ARG A 191 -15.02 -11.47 -10.15
C ARG A 191 -14.93 -10.47 -9.01
N SER A 192 -14.97 -9.18 -9.34
CA SER A 192 -14.85 -8.10 -8.36
C SER A 192 -16.02 -8.11 -7.37
N PRO A 193 -15.76 -7.90 -6.07
CA PRO A 193 -16.81 -7.66 -5.07
C PRO A 193 -17.56 -6.34 -5.29
N ILE A 194 -16.99 -5.42 -6.08
CA ILE A 194 -17.57 -4.10 -6.38
C ILE A 194 -17.56 -3.81 -7.90
N PRO A 195 -18.56 -3.11 -8.44
CA PRO A 195 -18.65 -2.84 -9.88
C PRO A 195 -17.64 -1.78 -10.35
N VAL A 196 -17.27 -0.85 -9.47
CA VAL A 196 -16.39 0.27 -9.77
C VAL A 196 -15.37 0.41 -8.66
N ILE A 197 -14.12 0.61 -9.03
CA ILE A 197 -13.06 0.97 -8.11
C ILE A 197 -12.49 2.34 -8.48
N ARG A 198 -12.44 3.25 -7.50
CA ARG A 198 -11.66 4.47 -7.55
C ARG A 198 -10.28 4.19 -6.96
N THR A 199 -9.24 4.69 -7.61
CA THR A 199 -7.87 4.76 -7.12
C THR A 199 -7.39 6.21 -7.11
N THR A 200 -6.19 6.45 -6.61
CA THR A 200 -5.51 7.76 -6.68
C THR A 200 -5.22 8.20 -8.12
N CYS A 201 -5.09 7.24 -9.04
CA CYS A 201 -4.79 7.47 -10.45
C CYS A 201 -6.01 7.48 -11.39
N GLY A 202 -7.22 7.14 -10.91
CA GLY A 202 -8.41 7.14 -11.76
C GLY A 202 -9.55 6.27 -11.25
N GLN A 203 -10.61 6.15 -12.05
CA GLN A 203 -11.77 5.31 -11.77
C GLN A 203 -11.93 4.24 -12.84
N PHE A 204 -12.21 3.01 -12.44
CA PHE A 204 -12.26 1.85 -13.32
C PHE A 204 -13.52 1.02 -13.06
N PHE A 205 -14.24 0.70 -14.13
CA PHE A 205 -15.34 -0.26 -14.13
C PHE A 205 -14.77 -1.68 -14.24
N LEU A 206 -15.32 -2.60 -13.44
CA LEU A 206 -14.87 -3.98 -13.26
C LEU A 206 -15.97 -5.03 -13.56
N ASN A 207 -17.18 -4.56 -13.84
CA ASN A 207 -18.32 -5.34 -14.29
C ASN A 207 -18.65 -5.08 -15.77
#